data_AF-A0A1C6DW07-F1
#
_entry.id   AF-A0A1C6DW07-F1
#
_cell.length_a   1.000
_cell.length_b   1.000
_cell.length_c   1.000
_cell.angle_alpha   90.00
_cell.angle_beta   90.00
_cell.angle_gamma   90.00
#
_symmetry.space_group_name_H-M   'P 1'
#
loop_
_entity.id
_entity.type
_entity.pdbx_description
1 polymer ?
#
loop_
_entity_poly.entity_id
_entity_poly.type
_entity_poly.pdbx_seq_one_letter_code
_entity_poly.pdbx_strand_id
1 'polypeptide(L)'
;MSIQELRKEQARNLRYKKPIAKGLNWQDIWDDLYEMYEGCTLVIWFMDDDKETLLESLNDDESEAEEYKIAFSTLEADCDQLMAALQEEWIPECFNLFFVAAQAGEYLGYDIFERDYFGIDGEETWAEDVAKEKLMRLTKEELIASVRQCFNVYRSYVGLRYRYDNLTAAMSFIKGEHTDYLGIVKRIEDLYEGACKEKGAYAKDTKAWRDFDRFAKKVPNEVWII
;
A
#
# COMPACT_ATOMS: atom_id res chain seq x y z
N MET A 1 18.02 -24.04 -35.88
CA MET A 1 17.73 -23.80 -34.46
C MET A 1 18.85 -24.39 -33.62
N SER A 2 19.48 -23.58 -32.78
CA SER A 2 20.57 -23.99 -31.90
C SER A 2 20.06 -24.79 -30.70
N ILE A 3 20.96 -25.53 -30.02
CA ILE A 3 20.62 -26.25 -28.78
C ILE A 3 20.13 -25.27 -27.69
N GLN A 4 20.66 -24.05 -27.66
CA GLN A 4 20.23 -23.02 -26.71
C GLN A 4 18.83 -22.50 -27.02
N GLU A 5 18.51 -22.25 -28.30
CA GLU A 5 17.18 -21.85 -28.73
C GLU A 5 16.13 -22.92 -28.40
N LEU A 6 16.47 -24.20 -28.62
CA LEU A 6 15.63 -25.34 -28.23
C LEU A 6 15.34 -25.37 -26.72
N ARG A 7 16.36 -25.15 -25.88
CA ARG A 7 16.18 -25.13 -24.41
C ARG A 7 15.31 -23.97 -23.96
N LYS A 8 15.48 -22.79 -24.57
CA LYS A 8 14.69 -21.60 -24.27
C LYS A 8 13.22 -21.79 -24.65
N GLU A 9 12.95 -22.33 -25.83
CA GLU A 9 11.59 -22.63 -26.28
C GLU A 9 10.91 -23.70 -25.40
N GLN A 10 11.64 -24.75 -25.03
CA GLN A 10 11.15 -25.75 -24.07
C GLN A 10 10.81 -25.14 -22.71
N ALA A 11 11.65 -24.25 -22.17
CA ALA A 11 11.38 -23.58 -20.91
C ALA A 11 10.12 -22.70 -20.99
N ARG A 12 9.97 -21.93 -22.09
CA ARG A 12 8.78 -21.12 -22.34
C ARG A 12 7.51 -21.96 -22.36
N ASN A 13 7.54 -23.10 -23.05
CA ASN A 13 6.38 -24.00 -23.17
C ASN A 13 6.05 -24.72 -21.86
N LEU A 14 6.89 -24.66 -20.82
CA LEU A 14 6.66 -25.32 -19.53
C LEU A 14 6.24 -24.36 -18.40
N ARG A 15 6.16 -23.06 -18.66
CA ARG A 15 5.82 -22.03 -17.66
C ARG A 15 4.52 -22.31 -16.90
N TYR A 16 3.51 -22.84 -17.59
CA TYR A 16 2.22 -23.18 -17.01
C TYR A 16 2.28 -24.22 -15.88
N LYS A 17 3.39 -24.96 -15.72
CA LYS A 17 3.53 -25.99 -14.68
C LYS A 17 3.74 -25.42 -13.27
N LYS A 18 4.18 -24.18 -13.17
CA LYS A 18 4.30 -23.43 -11.90
C LYS A 18 3.61 -22.08 -12.07
N PRO A 19 2.28 -22.07 -12.16
CA PRO A 19 1.52 -20.85 -12.36
C PRO A 19 1.32 -20.12 -11.03
N ILE A 20 1.27 -18.78 -11.10
CA ILE A 20 0.90 -17.89 -10.00
C ILE A 20 -0.04 -16.80 -10.53
N ALA A 21 -0.90 -16.25 -9.66
CA ALA A 21 -1.75 -15.12 -9.99
C ALA A 21 -0.98 -13.80 -9.80
N LYS A 22 -0.92 -12.96 -10.82
CA LYS A 22 -0.23 -11.67 -10.77
C LYS A 22 -0.93 -10.72 -9.79
N GLY A 23 -0.18 -10.13 -8.86
CA GLY A 23 -0.69 -9.23 -7.82
C GLY A 23 -1.46 -9.92 -6.69
N LEU A 24 -1.64 -11.25 -6.75
CA LEU A 24 -2.38 -12.05 -5.78
C LEU A 24 -1.67 -13.39 -5.53
N ASN A 25 -0.33 -13.34 -5.44
CA ASN A 25 0.48 -14.50 -5.11
C ASN A 25 1.28 -14.26 -3.84
N TRP A 26 1.83 -15.35 -3.32
CA TRP A 26 2.59 -15.41 -2.09
C TRP A 26 3.78 -14.43 -2.08
N GLN A 27 4.51 -14.31 -3.19
CA GLN A 27 5.69 -13.46 -3.28
C GLN A 27 5.28 -11.97 -3.25
N ASP A 28 4.31 -11.59 -4.07
CA ASP A 28 3.82 -10.20 -4.11
C ASP A 28 3.31 -9.74 -2.74
N ILE A 29 2.57 -10.61 -2.03
CA ILE A 29 2.07 -10.30 -0.68
C ILE A 29 3.21 -10.20 0.34
N TRP A 30 4.20 -11.10 0.26
CA TRP A 30 5.38 -11.03 1.12
C TRP A 30 6.14 -9.72 0.93
N ASP A 31 6.41 -9.36 -0.32
CA ASP A 31 7.16 -8.15 -0.67
C ASP A 31 6.38 -6.90 -0.21
N ASP A 32 5.07 -6.84 -0.46
CA ASP A 32 4.21 -5.77 0.04
C ASP A 32 4.23 -5.67 1.58
N LEU A 33 4.16 -6.79 2.30
CA LEU A 33 4.21 -6.80 3.77
C LEU A 33 5.54 -6.29 4.29
N TYR A 34 6.63 -6.64 3.62
CA TYR A 34 7.96 -6.17 3.97
C TYR A 34 8.10 -4.66 3.72
N GLU A 35 7.61 -4.15 2.58
CA GLU A 35 7.56 -2.71 2.29
C GLU A 35 6.75 -1.93 3.34
N MET A 36 5.57 -2.45 3.72
CA MET A 36 4.76 -1.84 4.78
C MET A 36 5.48 -1.84 6.13
N TYR A 37 6.12 -2.96 6.48
CA TYR A 37 6.92 -3.10 7.70
C TYR A 37 8.03 -2.04 7.74
N GLU A 38 8.88 -1.96 6.71
CA GLU A 38 9.96 -0.98 6.64
C GLU A 38 9.44 0.46 6.66
N GLY A 39 8.33 0.72 5.96
CA GLY A 39 7.66 2.02 5.97
C GLY A 39 7.22 2.44 7.38
N CYS A 40 6.64 1.52 8.16
CA CYS A 40 6.30 1.77 9.56
C CYS A 40 7.54 2.04 10.40
N THR A 41 8.58 1.21 10.29
CA THR A 41 9.84 1.39 11.04
C THR A 41 10.45 2.76 10.76
N LEU A 42 10.46 3.20 9.50
CA LEU A 42 10.97 4.52 9.11
C LEU A 42 10.17 5.66 9.74
N VAL A 43 8.83 5.55 9.74
CA VAL A 43 7.97 6.55 10.37
C VAL A 43 8.22 6.62 11.87
N ILE A 44 8.26 5.48 12.56
CA ILE A 44 8.51 5.42 14.01
C ILE A 44 9.86 6.06 14.34
N TRP A 45 10.91 5.74 13.58
CA TRP A 45 12.23 6.34 13.76
C TRP A 45 12.22 7.87 13.56
N PHE A 46 11.51 8.36 12.54
CA PHE A 46 11.33 9.80 12.32
C PHE A 46 10.62 10.48 13.50
N MET A 47 9.60 9.83 14.08
CA MET A 47 8.86 10.37 15.23
C MET A 47 9.72 10.43 16.50
N ASP A 48 10.73 9.57 16.63
CA ASP A 48 11.67 9.57 17.75
C ASP A 48 12.76 10.63 17.63
N ASP A 49 13.28 10.86 16.41
CA ASP A 49 14.38 11.80 16.18
C ASP A 49 13.93 13.25 15.90
N ASP A 50 12.77 13.45 15.27
CA ASP A 50 12.24 14.77 14.86
C ASP A 50 10.84 15.05 15.43
N LYS A 51 10.68 14.75 16.73
CA LYS A 51 9.40 14.91 17.44
C LYS A 51 8.89 16.35 17.41
N GLU A 52 9.79 17.35 17.46
CA GLU A 52 9.43 18.78 17.48
C GLU A 52 8.70 19.19 16.19
N THR A 53 9.20 18.81 15.01
CA THR A 53 8.57 19.16 13.72
C THR A 53 7.19 18.50 13.55
N LEU A 54 7.04 17.26 14.04
CA LEU A 54 5.74 16.58 14.03
C LEU A 54 4.75 17.23 15.00
N LEU A 55 5.19 17.61 16.21
CA LEU A 55 4.35 18.30 17.19
C LEU A 55 3.87 19.65 16.65
N GLU A 56 4.74 20.44 16.02
CA GLU A 56 4.35 21.69 15.35
C GLU A 56 3.25 21.46 14.31
N SER A 57 3.35 20.36 13.54
CA SER A 57 2.37 19.99 12.53
C SER A 57 1.02 19.52 13.12
N LEU A 58 1.04 19.10 14.39
CA LEU A 58 -0.12 18.65 15.16
C LEU A 58 -0.58 19.70 16.20
N ASN A 59 -0.26 20.99 16.01
CA ASN A 59 -0.60 22.07 16.95
C ASN A 59 -0.14 21.79 18.40
N ASP A 60 1.03 21.19 18.55
CA ASP A 60 1.63 20.75 19.82
C ASP A 60 0.81 19.69 20.58
N ASP A 61 -0.02 18.90 19.91
CA ASP A 61 -0.75 17.78 20.52
C ASP A 61 0.15 16.53 20.67
N GLU A 62 0.78 16.41 21.85
CA GLU A 62 1.59 15.25 22.21
C GLU A 62 0.81 13.94 22.27
N SER A 63 -0.49 13.98 22.58
CA SER A 63 -1.33 12.78 22.65
C SER A 63 -1.56 12.22 21.25
N GLU A 64 -1.92 13.09 20.31
CA GLU A 64 -2.14 12.69 18.92
C GLU A 64 -0.85 12.14 18.29
N ALA A 65 0.30 12.78 18.54
CA ALA A 65 1.60 12.29 18.08
C ALA A 65 1.91 10.88 18.62
N GLU A 66 1.64 10.61 19.90
CA GLU A 66 1.85 9.28 20.49
C GLU A 66 0.87 8.25 19.93
N GLU A 67 -0.38 8.62 19.68
CA GLU A 67 -1.38 7.74 19.06
C GLU A 67 -0.96 7.28 17.66
N TYR A 68 -0.43 8.18 16.82
CA TYR A 68 0.14 7.80 15.52
C TYR A 68 1.31 6.82 15.68
N LYS A 69 2.18 7.06 16.66
CA LYS A 69 3.34 6.19 16.89
C LYS A 69 2.88 4.78 17.24
N ILE A 70 1.94 4.67 18.18
CA ILE A 70 1.33 3.40 18.59
C ILE A 70 0.64 2.71 17.41
N ALA A 71 -0.05 3.46 16.55
CA ALA A 71 -0.71 2.92 15.37
C ALA A 71 0.29 2.32 14.38
N PHE A 72 1.39 3.03 14.07
CA PHE A 72 2.44 2.53 13.20
C PHE A 72 3.19 1.33 13.81
N SER A 73 3.50 1.34 15.12
CA SER A 73 4.13 0.20 15.80
C SER A 73 3.24 -1.04 15.83
N THR A 74 1.92 -0.86 15.98
CA THR A 74 0.96 -1.97 15.92
C THR A 74 0.92 -2.56 14.52
N LEU A 75 0.92 -1.71 13.49
CA LEU A 75 0.89 -2.16 12.10
C LEU A 75 2.19 -2.88 11.71
N GLU A 76 3.34 -2.38 12.15
CA GLU A 76 4.64 -3.05 12.01
C GLU A 76 4.60 -4.47 12.59
N ALA A 77 4.14 -4.61 13.84
CA ALA A 77 4.04 -5.90 14.51
C ALA A 77 3.04 -6.86 13.82
N ASP A 78 1.92 -6.33 13.32
CA ASP A 78 0.94 -7.13 12.58
C ASP A 78 1.51 -7.59 11.22
N CYS A 79 2.34 -6.78 10.55
CA CYS A 79 3.03 -7.17 9.31
C CYS A 79 4.01 -8.32 9.56
N ASP A 80 4.84 -8.22 10.62
CA ASP A 80 5.78 -9.27 11.01
C ASP A 80 5.05 -10.59 11.33
N GLN A 81 3.95 -10.52 12.09
CA GLN A 81 3.11 -11.69 12.37
C GLN A 81 2.53 -12.32 11.11
N LEU A 82 2.06 -11.51 10.15
CA LEU A 82 1.49 -12.03 8.91
C LEU A 82 2.56 -12.61 7.98
N MET A 83 3.77 -12.04 7.96
CA MET A 83 4.93 -12.63 7.28
C MET A 83 5.27 -14.00 7.88
N ALA A 84 5.28 -14.13 9.21
CA ALA A 84 5.46 -15.44 9.85
C ALA A 84 4.34 -16.43 9.46
N ALA A 85 3.09 -15.98 9.43
CA ALA A 85 1.95 -16.80 9.02
C ALA A 85 2.05 -17.26 7.55
N LEU A 86 2.60 -16.45 6.64
CA LEU A 86 2.83 -16.82 5.24
C LEU A 86 3.74 -18.05 5.07
N GLN A 87 4.53 -18.39 6.08
CA GLN A 87 5.43 -19.54 6.08
C GLN A 87 4.78 -20.81 6.70
N GLU A 88 3.54 -20.72 7.18
CA GLU A 88 2.87 -21.85 7.83
C GLU A 88 2.46 -22.95 6.84
N GLU A 89 2.72 -24.20 7.26
CA GLU A 89 2.40 -25.50 6.65
C GLU A 89 1.88 -25.49 5.20
N TRP A 90 0.62 -25.09 4.98
CA TRP A 90 -0.03 -25.23 3.68
C TRP A 90 0.15 -24.03 2.75
N ILE A 91 0.51 -22.86 3.27
CA ILE A 91 0.49 -21.60 2.53
C ILE A 91 1.53 -21.59 1.39
N PRO A 92 2.82 -21.91 1.60
CA PRO A 92 3.82 -21.90 0.53
C PRO A 92 3.45 -22.82 -0.65
N GLU A 93 2.73 -23.92 -0.38
CA GLU A 93 2.37 -24.91 -1.39
C GLU A 93 1.03 -24.62 -2.07
N CYS A 94 0.04 -24.12 -1.31
CA CYS A 94 -1.34 -24.05 -1.78
C CYS A 94 -1.80 -22.64 -2.15
N PHE A 95 -1.22 -21.58 -1.56
CA PHE A 95 -1.74 -20.22 -1.71
C PHE A 95 -1.84 -19.80 -3.17
N ASN A 96 -0.73 -19.90 -3.91
CA ASN A 96 -0.68 -19.58 -5.34
C ASN A 96 -1.63 -20.45 -6.17
N LEU A 97 -1.74 -21.73 -5.83
CA LEU A 97 -2.59 -22.67 -6.55
C LEU A 97 -4.07 -22.33 -6.38
N PHE A 98 -4.50 -21.87 -5.21
CA PHE A 98 -5.89 -21.48 -4.98
C PHE A 98 -6.31 -20.31 -5.85
N PHE A 99 -5.50 -19.25 -5.94
CA PHE A 99 -5.83 -18.09 -6.77
C PHE A 99 -5.80 -18.41 -8.27
N VAL A 100 -4.87 -19.25 -8.72
CA VAL A 100 -4.87 -19.74 -10.12
C VAL A 100 -6.10 -20.62 -10.39
N ALA A 101 -6.41 -21.57 -9.50
CA ALA A 101 -7.57 -22.46 -9.68
C ALA A 101 -8.92 -21.71 -9.61
N ALA A 102 -8.98 -20.61 -8.85
CA ALA A 102 -10.14 -19.72 -8.74
C ALA A 102 -10.26 -18.73 -9.91
N GLN A 103 -9.35 -18.78 -10.88
CA GLN A 103 -9.29 -17.90 -12.03
C GLN A 103 -9.11 -16.41 -11.68
N ALA A 104 -8.27 -16.12 -10.69
CA ALA A 104 -8.01 -14.76 -10.24
C ALA A 104 -6.97 -14.05 -11.13
N GLY A 105 -7.44 -13.13 -11.98
CA GLY A 105 -6.59 -12.19 -12.72
C GLY A 105 -5.76 -12.82 -13.84
N GLU A 106 -4.63 -12.19 -14.14
CA GLU A 106 -3.65 -12.68 -15.12
C GLU A 106 -2.69 -13.67 -14.46
N TYR A 107 -2.18 -14.65 -15.22
CA TYR A 107 -1.23 -15.63 -14.69
C TYR A 107 0.20 -15.38 -15.17
N LEU A 108 1.13 -15.62 -14.26
CA LEU A 108 2.56 -15.75 -14.56
C LEU A 108 2.97 -17.22 -14.38
N GLY A 109 4.01 -17.64 -15.10
CA GLY A 109 4.57 -18.98 -14.99
C GLY A 109 6.08 -18.96 -14.94
N TYR A 110 6.64 -19.83 -14.10
CA TYR A 110 8.09 -19.89 -13.88
C TYR A 110 8.85 -20.43 -15.11
N ASP A 111 9.76 -19.62 -15.63
CA ASP A 111 10.69 -20.00 -16.68
C ASP A 111 12.00 -20.52 -16.07
N ILE A 112 12.28 -21.82 -16.20
CA ILE A 112 13.48 -22.43 -15.62
C ILE A 112 14.80 -21.96 -16.26
N PHE A 113 14.74 -21.50 -17.52
CA PHE A 113 15.92 -21.05 -18.24
C PHE A 113 16.30 -19.63 -17.82
N GLU A 114 15.31 -18.73 -17.77
CA GLU A 114 15.50 -17.34 -17.34
C GLU A 114 15.51 -17.18 -15.82
N ARG A 115 15.04 -18.21 -15.08
CA ARG A 115 14.89 -18.26 -13.61
C ARG A 115 13.96 -17.20 -13.03
N ASP A 116 12.94 -16.83 -13.79
CA ASP A 116 12.00 -15.76 -13.43
C ASP A 116 10.58 -16.10 -13.91
N TYR A 117 9.60 -15.34 -13.44
CA TYR A 117 8.19 -15.48 -13.81
C TYR A 117 7.85 -14.60 -15.03
N PHE A 118 7.16 -15.19 -16.00
CA PHE A 118 6.70 -14.50 -17.20
C PHE A 118 5.21 -14.74 -17.44
N GLY A 119 4.56 -13.82 -18.14
CA GLY A 119 3.18 -13.98 -18.58
C GLY A 119 2.96 -15.28 -19.35
N ILE A 120 1.79 -15.89 -19.11
CA ILE A 120 1.30 -17.05 -19.84
C ILE A 120 0.26 -16.55 -20.85
N ASP A 121 0.61 -16.55 -22.15
CA ASP A 121 -0.31 -16.13 -23.21
C ASP A 121 -1.40 -17.21 -23.42
N GLY A 122 -2.67 -16.80 -23.33
CA GLY A 122 -3.83 -17.68 -23.33
C GLY A 122 -4.37 -18.01 -24.72
N GLU A 123 -3.92 -19.12 -25.29
CA GLU A 123 -4.74 -19.90 -26.23
C GLU A 123 -4.95 -21.35 -25.74
N GLU A 124 -4.07 -21.86 -24.86
CA GLU A 124 -4.17 -23.19 -24.24
C GLU A 124 -4.04 -23.06 -22.71
N THR A 125 -5.12 -22.76 -21.98
CA THR A 125 -5.10 -22.51 -20.53
C THR A 125 -4.96 -23.81 -19.71
N TRP A 126 -3.78 -24.43 -19.75
CA TRP A 126 -3.42 -25.58 -18.90
C TRP A 126 -3.07 -25.21 -17.46
N ALA A 127 -2.81 -23.93 -17.17
CA ALA A 127 -2.37 -23.48 -15.86
C ALA A 127 -3.39 -23.79 -14.75
N GLU A 128 -4.67 -23.53 -15.02
CA GLU A 128 -5.77 -23.77 -14.08
C GLU A 128 -5.96 -25.26 -13.82
N ASP A 129 -5.91 -26.06 -14.88
CA ASP A 129 -6.07 -27.52 -14.77
C ASP A 129 -4.91 -28.14 -14.00
N VAL A 130 -3.68 -27.67 -14.24
CA VAL A 130 -2.52 -28.07 -13.42
C VAL A 130 -2.68 -27.67 -11.96
N ALA A 131 -3.20 -26.47 -11.68
CA ALA A 131 -3.45 -26.02 -10.30
C ALA A 131 -4.53 -26.89 -9.63
N LYS A 132 -5.65 -27.14 -10.32
CA LYS A 132 -6.73 -28.04 -9.88
C LYS A 132 -6.21 -29.45 -9.62
N GLU A 133 -5.46 -30.03 -10.54
CA GLU A 133 -4.89 -31.38 -10.40
C GLU A 133 -3.98 -31.49 -9.16
N LYS A 134 -3.19 -30.46 -8.87
CA LYS A 134 -2.35 -30.43 -7.65
C LYS A 134 -3.21 -30.35 -6.39
N LEU A 135 -4.21 -29.47 -6.37
CA LEU A 135 -5.13 -29.34 -5.24
C LEU A 135 -5.97 -30.60 -5.02
N MET A 136 -6.36 -31.31 -6.08
CA MET A 136 -7.11 -32.56 -6.01
C MET A 136 -6.31 -33.75 -5.44
N ARG A 137 -5.00 -33.61 -5.22
CA ARG A 137 -4.19 -34.61 -4.52
C ARG A 137 -4.32 -34.52 -3.00
N LEU A 138 -4.82 -33.41 -2.48
CA LEU A 138 -5.13 -33.24 -1.07
C LEU A 138 -6.37 -34.05 -0.70
N THR A 139 -6.38 -34.60 0.51
CA THR A 139 -7.60 -35.12 1.15
C THR A 139 -8.59 -33.98 1.38
N LYS A 140 -9.86 -34.32 1.65
CA LYS A 140 -10.88 -33.30 1.92
C LYS A 140 -10.53 -32.48 3.18
N GLU A 141 -9.97 -33.15 4.18
CA GLU A 141 -9.52 -32.55 5.43
C GLU A 141 -8.36 -31.58 5.20
N GLU A 142 -7.34 -31.97 4.43
CA GLU A 142 -6.20 -31.11 4.06
C GLU A 142 -6.63 -29.93 3.18
N LEU A 143 -7.56 -30.15 2.24
CA LEU A 143 -8.10 -29.08 1.41
C LEU A 143 -8.84 -28.04 2.26
N ILE A 144 -9.65 -28.46 3.22
CA ILE A 144 -10.34 -27.54 4.14
C ILE A 144 -9.34 -26.77 5.01
N ALA A 145 -8.31 -27.46 5.53
CA ALA A 145 -7.27 -26.84 6.35
C ALA A 145 -6.45 -25.80 5.58
N SER A 146 -6.01 -26.14 4.38
CA SER A 146 -5.23 -25.27 3.48
C SER A 146 -6.03 -24.07 3.00
N VAL A 147 -7.30 -24.25 2.60
CA VAL A 147 -8.20 -23.14 2.25
C VAL A 147 -8.33 -22.18 3.44
N ARG A 148 -8.59 -22.71 4.65
CA ARG A 148 -8.72 -21.89 5.86
C ARG A 148 -7.47 -21.05 6.12
N GLN A 149 -6.28 -21.64 6.05
CA GLN A 149 -5.03 -20.91 6.25
C GLN A 149 -4.83 -19.83 5.18
N CYS A 150 -4.94 -20.19 3.89
CA CYS A 150 -4.71 -19.26 2.78
C CYS A 150 -5.69 -18.08 2.79
N PHE A 151 -6.98 -18.34 3.02
CA PHE A 151 -8.00 -17.29 3.02
C PHE A 151 -7.90 -16.38 4.25
N ASN A 152 -7.50 -16.92 5.40
CA ASN A 152 -7.24 -16.09 6.58
C ASN A 152 -6.06 -15.15 6.34
N VAL A 153 -4.96 -15.63 5.74
CA VAL A 153 -3.82 -14.78 5.39
C VAL A 153 -4.22 -13.69 4.41
N TYR A 154 -4.93 -14.06 3.33
CA TYR A 154 -5.40 -13.08 2.35
C TYR A 154 -6.32 -12.01 2.99
N ARG A 155 -7.27 -12.44 3.81
CA ARG A 155 -8.16 -11.50 4.55
C ARG A 155 -7.38 -10.55 5.44
N SER A 156 -6.40 -11.07 6.19
CA SER A 156 -5.56 -10.26 7.08
C SER A 156 -4.70 -9.27 6.28
N TYR A 157 -4.13 -9.70 5.15
CA TYR A 157 -3.36 -8.85 4.24
C TYR A 157 -4.19 -7.67 3.72
N VAL A 158 -5.40 -7.92 3.19
CA VAL A 158 -6.28 -6.85 2.70
C VAL A 158 -6.60 -5.83 3.80
N GLY A 159 -6.88 -6.31 5.01
CA GLY A 159 -7.14 -5.43 6.16
C GLY A 159 -5.90 -4.63 6.58
N LEU A 160 -4.71 -5.22 6.52
CA LEU A 160 -3.45 -4.54 6.81
C LEU A 160 -3.12 -3.47 5.78
N ARG A 161 -3.19 -3.81 4.49
CA ARG A 161 -2.93 -2.87 3.40
C ARG A 161 -3.82 -1.65 3.49
N TYR A 162 -5.12 -1.86 3.74
CA TYR A 162 -6.06 -0.76 3.95
C TYR A 162 -5.69 0.12 5.15
N ARG A 163 -5.30 -0.47 6.29
CA ARG A 163 -4.86 0.33 7.46
C ARG A 163 -3.59 1.12 7.16
N TYR A 164 -2.63 0.51 6.46
CA TYR A 164 -1.36 1.14 6.10
C TYR A 164 -1.58 2.33 5.15
N ASP A 165 -2.37 2.14 4.09
CA ASP A 165 -2.65 3.19 3.11
C ASP A 165 -3.35 4.39 3.79
N ASN A 166 -4.29 4.14 4.71
CA ASN A 166 -4.97 5.21 5.45
C ASN A 166 -4.05 5.95 6.42
N LEU A 167 -3.22 5.23 7.19
CA LEU A 167 -2.28 5.83 8.14
C LEU A 167 -1.21 6.64 7.40
N THR A 168 -0.68 6.12 6.30
CA THR A 168 0.31 6.81 5.48
C THR A 168 -0.29 8.06 4.84
N ALA A 169 -1.52 8.00 4.31
CA ALA A 169 -2.21 9.16 3.76
C ALA A 169 -2.45 10.25 4.82
N ALA A 170 -2.88 9.89 6.03
CA ALA A 170 -3.03 10.82 7.14
C ALA A 170 -1.69 11.46 7.53
N MET A 171 -0.62 10.66 7.60
CA MET A 171 0.72 11.16 7.93
C MET A 171 1.27 12.12 6.86
N SER A 172 1.07 11.83 5.57
CA SER A 172 1.47 12.76 4.49
C SER A 172 0.67 14.06 4.52
N PHE A 173 -0.60 14.03 4.95
CA PHE A 173 -1.38 15.25 5.21
C PHE A 173 -0.79 16.08 6.35
N ILE A 174 -0.48 15.44 7.49
CA ILE A 174 0.13 16.10 8.65
C ILE A 174 1.48 16.71 8.31
N LYS A 175 2.36 15.96 7.62
CA LYS A 175 3.70 16.44 7.22
C LYS A 175 3.68 17.55 6.15
N GLY A 176 2.51 17.93 5.66
CA GLY A 176 2.38 18.94 4.61
C GLY A 176 3.01 18.51 3.28
N GLU A 177 3.19 17.19 3.04
CA GLU A 177 3.66 16.67 1.74
C GLU A 177 2.63 16.98 0.64
N HIS A 178 1.37 17.23 1.02
CA HIS A 178 0.41 18.00 0.23
C HIS A 178 0.68 19.52 0.36
N THR A 179 1.87 19.93 -0.08
CA THR A 179 2.46 21.29 0.05
C THR A 179 1.56 22.42 -0.48
N ASP A 180 0.63 22.11 -1.40
CA ASP A 180 -0.28 23.09 -1.97
C ASP A 180 -1.27 23.65 -0.94
N TYR A 181 -1.83 22.84 -0.03
CA TYR A 181 -2.83 23.32 0.92
C TYR A 181 -2.22 24.11 2.07
N LEU A 182 -1.12 23.62 2.64
CA LEU A 182 -0.41 24.34 3.70
C LEU A 182 0.15 25.68 3.20
N GLY A 183 0.63 25.72 1.95
CA GLY A 183 1.05 26.95 1.28
C GLY A 183 -0.11 27.93 1.05
N ILE A 184 -1.29 27.42 0.70
CA ILE A 184 -2.52 28.23 0.58
C ILE A 184 -2.93 28.78 1.96
N VAL A 185 -2.91 27.97 3.03
CA VAL A 185 -3.26 28.39 4.40
C VAL A 185 -2.30 29.45 4.91
N LYS A 186 -0.98 29.24 4.84
CA LYS A 186 0.02 30.24 5.24
C LYS A 186 -0.15 31.55 4.46
N ARG A 187 -0.46 31.48 3.16
CA ARG A 187 -0.74 32.66 2.32
C ARG A 187 -2.01 33.39 2.76
N ILE A 188 -3.05 32.68 3.21
CA ILE A 188 -4.27 33.26 3.77
C ILE A 188 -3.94 34.01 5.07
N GLU A 189 -3.18 33.38 5.97
CA GLU A 189 -2.76 33.96 7.25
C GLU A 189 -1.94 35.24 7.05
N ASP A 190 -0.92 35.20 6.19
CA ASP A 190 -0.09 36.38 5.87
C ASP A 190 -0.92 37.56 5.35
N LEU A 191 -1.86 37.28 4.43
CA LEU A 191 -2.74 38.30 3.85
C LEU A 191 -3.76 38.81 4.88
N TYR A 192 -4.27 37.93 5.74
CA TYR A 192 -5.19 38.28 6.81
C TYR A 192 -4.52 39.17 7.85
N GLU A 193 -3.32 38.82 8.30
CA GLU A 193 -2.54 39.65 9.22
C GLU A 193 -2.22 41.02 8.62
N GLY A 194 -1.85 41.05 7.33
CA GLY A 194 -1.64 42.29 6.58
C GLY A 194 -2.89 43.17 6.54
N ALA A 195 -4.06 42.57 6.30
CA ALA A 195 -5.34 43.28 6.31
C ALA A 195 -5.76 43.74 7.72
N CYS A 196 -5.44 42.98 8.77
CA CYS A 196 -5.76 43.31 10.16
C CYS A 196 -4.95 44.49 10.71
N LYS A 197 -3.79 44.79 10.11
CA LYS A 197 -2.98 45.97 10.45
C LYS A 197 -3.63 47.29 10.02
N GLU A 198 -4.54 47.24 9.04
CA GLU A 198 -5.27 48.41 8.53
C GLU A 198 -6.55 48.66 9.37
N LYS A 199 -6.62 49.80 10.06
CA LYS A 199 -7.74 50.15 10.96
C LYS A 199 -8.53 51.37 10.46
N GLY A 200 -9.84 51.38 10.72
CA GLY A 200 -10.74 52.52 10.46
C GLY A 200 -11.78 52.27 9.37
N ALA A 201 -12.64 53.27 9.12
CA ALA A 201 -13.80 53.15 8.23
C ALA A 201 -13.45 52.79 6.77
N TYR A 202 -12.22 53.06 6.35
CA TYR A 202 -11.71 52.82 5.00
C TYR A 202 -10.78 51.61 4.88
N ALA A 203 -10.67 50.77 5.93
CA ALA A 203 -9.79 49.60 5.92
C ALA A 203 -10.08 48.65 4.75
N LYS A 204 -11.36 48.51 4.36
CA LYS A 204 -11.80 47.68 3.22
C LYS A 204 -11.36 48.21 1.85
N ASP A 205 -11.01 49.50 1.77
CA ASP A 205 -10.51 50.12 0.54
C ASP A 205 -8.99 49.99 0.37
N THR A 206 -8.30 49.49 1.40
CA THR A 206 -6.86 49.27 1.35
C THR A 206 -6.52 48.12 0.41
N LYS A 207 -5.31 48.21 -0.16
CA LYS A 207 -4.77 47.16 -1.03
C LYS A 207 -4.67 45.83 -0.29
N ALA A 208 -4.26 45.85 0.98
CA ALA A 208 -4.13 44.64 1.81
C ALA A 208 -5.47 43.91 1.96
N TRP A 209 -6.55 44.62 2.26
CA TRP A 209 -7.88 44.02 2.42
C TRP A 209 -8.41 43.46 1.10
N ARG A 210 -8.21 44.17 -0.02
CA ARG A 210 -8.63 43.72 -1.36
C ARG A 210 -7.83 42.52 -1.86
N ASP A 211 -6.56 42.42 -1.50
CA ASP A 211 -5.71 41.30 -1.89
C ASP A 211 -6.03 40.05 -1.05
N PHE A 212 -6.34 40.20 0.24
CA PHE A 212 -6.90 39.14 1.09
C PHE A 212 -8.26 38.63 0.56
N ASP A 213 -9.25 39.51 0.40
CA ASP A 213 -10.61 39.14 -0.04
C ASP A 213 -10.63 38.46 -1.42
N ARG A 214 -9.78 38.94 -2.34
CA ARG A 214 -9.64 38.33 -3.67
C ARG A 214 -9.01 36.94 -3.61
N PHE A 215 -8.02 36.75 -2.75
CA PHE A 215 -7.36 35.46 -2.59
C PHE A 215 -8.30 34.46 -1.94
N ALA A 216 -8.92 34.83 -0.82
CA ALA A 216 -9.89 34.00 -0.09
C ALA A 216 -11.05 33.50 -0.99
N LYS A 217 -11.57 34.34 -1.89
CA LYS A 217 -12.63 33.95 -2.85
C LYS A 217 -12.22 32.94 -3.91
N LYS A 218 -10.92 32.73 -4.12
CA LYS A 218 -10.36 31.80 -5.12
C LYS A 218 -9.90 30.49 -4.51
N VAL A 219 -9.87 30.41 -3.18
CA VAL A 219 -9.48 29.22 -2.45
C VAL A 219 -10.61 28.17 -2.56
N PRO A 220 -10.30 26.90 -2.90
CA PRO A 220 -11.29 25.83 -2.96
C PRO A 220 -12.06 25.70 -1.64
N ASN A 221 -13.35 25.32 -1.72
CA ASN A 221 -14.22 25.24 -0.54
C ASN A 221 -13.70 24.25 0.51
N GLU A 222 -13.02 23.21 0.05
CA GLU A 222 -12.42 22.14 0.84
C GLU A 222 -11.39 22.65 1.86
N VAL A 223 -10.74 23.79 1.58
CA VAL A 223 -9.74 24.40 2.48
C VAL A 223 -10.38 25.07 3.70
N TRP A 224 -11.67 25.44 3.61
CA TRP A 224 -12.40 26.13 4.68
C TRP A 224 -13.12 25.18 5.65
N ILE A 225 -13.10 23.88 5.39
CA ILE A 225 -13.84 22.85 6.14
C ILE A 225 -12.95 22.14 7.18
N ILE A 226 -11.65 22.47 7.20
CA ILE A 226 -10.68 21.98 8.20
C ILE A 226 -10.95 22.69 9.54
#